data_AF-A0A9D6EGF0-F1
#
_entry.id   AF-A0A9D6EGF0-F1
#
_cell.length_a   1.000
_cell.length_b   1.000
_cell.length_c   1.000
_cell.angle_alpha   90.00
_cell.angle_beta   90.00
_cell.angle_gamma   90.00
#
_symmetry.space_group_name_H-M   'P 1'
#
loop_
_entity.id
_entity.type
_entity.pdbx_description
1 polymer ?
#
loop_
_entity_poly.entity_id
_entity_poly.type
_entity_poly.pdbx_seq_one_letter_code
_entity_poly.pdbx_strand_id
1 'polypeptide(L)'
;MKRLTIPGTALSLGLFFDVTFALCALWGLVVPAAWEPMARIWEAVFPGFTWLTPQSFLLGLVEAFLYGWYVALVFVPLFNHFESQRPAEVGAPTMGLPGEAAHHP
;
A
#
# COMPACT_ATOMS: atom_id res chain seq x y z
N MET A 1 15.57 9.60 4.36
CA MET A 1 14.13 9.25 4.32
C MET A 1 13.82 8.27 5.44
N LYS A 2 12.67 8.36 6.10
CA LYS A 2 12.27 7.39 7.14
C LYS A 2 11.91 6.06 6.46
N ARG A 3 12.39 4.93 7.01
CA ARG A 3 12.03 3.59 6.54
C ARG A 3 10.55 3.33 6.83
N LEU A 4 9.89 2.58 5.94
CA LEU A 4 8.54 2.11 6.20
C LEU A 4 8.57 1.04 7.29
N THR A 5 7.52 1.00 8.11
CA THR A 5 7.34 0.01 9.18
C THR A 5 6.21 -0.92 8.82
N ILE A 6 6.39 -2.22 9.06
CA ILE A 6 5.36 -3.23 8.75
C ILE A 6 4.06 -2.95 9.49
N PRO A 7 4.03 -2.70 10.83
CA PRO A 7 2.75 -2.53 11.54
C PRO A 7 1.98 -1.30 11.07
N GLY A 8 2.66 -0.16 10.89
CA GLY A 8 2.02 1.07 10.44
C GLY A 8 1.46 0.94 9.02
N THR A 9 2.24 0.34 8.11
CA THR A 9 1.81 0.11 6.73
C THR A 9 0.67 -0.92 6.66
N ALA A 10 0.74 -2.01 7.43
CA ALA A 10 -0.27 -3.06 7.46
C ALA A 10 -1.63 -2.56 7.96
N LEU A 11 -1.66 -1.83 9.08
CA LEU A 11 -2.90 -1.25 9.61
C LEU A 11 -3.50 -0.21 8.67
N SER A 12 -2.67 0.64 8.07
CA SER A 12 -3.13 1.68 7.14
C SER A 12 -3.72 1.07 5.87
N LEU A 13 -3.02 0.11 5.24
CA LEU A 13 -3.51 -0.55 4.03
C LEU A 13 -4.73 -1.43 4.31
N GLY A 14 -4.73 -2.18 5.42
CA GLY A 14 -5.86 -3.02 5.79
C GLY A 14 -7.15 -2.20 5.95
N LEU A 15 -7.10 -1.13 6.73
CA LEU A 15 -8.26 -0.24 6.91
C LEU A 15 -8.67 0.47 5.61
N PHE A 16 -7.70 0.86 4.77
CA PHE A 16 -7.99 1.46 3.48
C PHE A 16 -8.73 0.49 2.55
N PHE A 17 -8.31 -0.78 2.53
CA PHE A 17 -8.98 -1.82 1.76
C PHE A 17 -10.36 -2.14 2.31
N ASP A 18 -10.54 -2.22 3.63
CA ASP A 18 -11.85 -2.44 4.27
C ASP A 18 -12.85 -1.32 3.95
N VAL A 19 -12.41 -0.06 4.03
CA VAL A 19 -13.26 1.09 3.69
C VAL A 19 -13.62 1.06 2.21
N THR A 20 -12.65 0.79 1.34
CA THR A 20 -12.88 0.68 -0.11
C THR A 20 -13.84 -0.48 -0.43
N PHE A 21 -13.64 -1.64 0.20
CA PHE A 21 -14.51 -2.81 0.14
C PHE A 21 -15.95 -2.43 0.46
N ALA A 22 -16.16 -1.76 1.59
CA ALA A 22 -17.49 -1.41 2.06
C ALA A 22 -18.18 -0.41 1.10
N LEU A 23 -17.44 0.59 0.63
CA LEU A 23 -17.95 1.56 -0.35
C LEU A 23 -18.32 0.88 -1.68
N CYS A 24 -17.50 -0.04 -2.17
CA CYS A 24 -17.77 -0.79 -3.40
C CYS A 24 -18.98 -1.71 -3.25
N ALA A 25 -19.12 -2.41 -2.12
CA ALA A 25 -20.28 -3.24 -1.83
C ALA A 25 -21.57 -2.42 -1.77
N LEU A 26 -21.54 -1.25 -1.11
CA LEU A 26 -22.67 -0.31 -1.07
C LEU A 26 -23.03 0.22 -2.47
N TRP A 27 -22.03 0.54 -3.30
CA TRP A 27 -22.27 0.99 -4.66
C TRP A 27 -22.96 -0.08 -5.52
N GLY A 28 -22.55 -1.34 -5.38
CA GLY A 28 -23.19 -2.48 -6.06
C GLY A 28 -24.67 -2.65 -5.73
N LEU A 29 -25.13 -2.13 -4.58
CA LEU A 29 -26.54 -2.12 -4.19
C LEU A 29 -27.33 -0.96 -4.78
N VAL A 30 -26.70 0.21 -4.88
CA VAL A 30 -27.33 1.43 -5.39
C VAL A 30 -27.48 1.38 -6.91
N VAL A 31 -26.59 0.67 -7.61
CA VAL A 31 -26.56 0.58 -9.08
C VAL A 31 -26.94 -0.83 -9.55
N PRO A 32 -28.21 -1.06 -9.98
CA PRO A 32 -28.69 -2.39 -10.36
C PRO A 32 -27.92 -3.03 -11.51
N ALA A 33 -27.43 -2.23 -12.45
CA ALA A 33 -26.64 -2.69 -13.60
C ALA A 33 -25.23 -3.19 -13.21
N ALA A 34 -24.73 -2.79 -12.03
CA ALA A 34 -23.41 -3.18 -11.55
C ALA A 34 -23.45 -4.40 -10.62
N TRP A 35 -24.65 -4.84 -10.17
CA TRP A 35 -24.81 -5.94 -9.21
C TRP A 35 -24.15 -7.23 -9.68
N GLU A 36 -24.59 -7.77 -10.82
CA GLU A 36 -24.18 -9.08 -11.34
C GLU A 36 -22.67 -9.18 -11.63
N PRO A 37 -22.06 -8.20 -12.33
CA PRO A 37 -20.62 -8.19 -12.54
C PRO A 37 -19.84 -8.07 -11.24
N MET A 38 -20.32 -7.24 -10.31
CA MET A 38 -19.67 -7.04 -9.02
C MET A 38 -19.72 -8.35 -8.24
N ALA A 39 -20.90 -8.92 -8.00
CA ALA A 39 -21.08 -10.18 -7.29
C ALA A 39 -20.10 -11.28 -7.72
N ARG A 40 -19.93 -11.50 -9.02
CA ARG A 40 -18.98 -12.50 -9.54
C ARG A 40 -17.52 -12.19 -9.26
N ILE A 41 -17.11 -10.91 -9.32
CA ILE A 41 -15.74 -10.50 -8.96
C ILE A 41 -15.49 -10.80 -7.48
N TRP A 42 -16.45 -10.47 -6.61
CA TRP A 42 -16.33 -10.71 -5.17
C TRP A 42 -16.22 -12.20 -4.84
N GLU A 43 -17.08 -13.03 -5.43
CA GLU A 43 -17.03 -14.49 -5.22
C GLU A 43 -15.72 -15.11 -5.74
N ALA A 44 -15.11 -14.52 -6.77
CA ALA A 44 -13.81 -14.97 -7.29
C ALA A 44 -12.62 -14.55 -6.42
N VAL A 45 -12.70 -13.37 -5.78
CA VAL A 45 -11.61 -12.81 -4.96
C VAL A 45 -11.66 -13.31 -3.51
N PHE A 46 -12.85 -13.60 -3.00
CA PHE A 46 -13.09 -13.96 -1.60
C PHE A 46 -13.68 -15.39 -1.51
N PRO A 47 -12.84 -16.41 -1.27
CA PRO A 47 -13.30 -17.80 -1.25
C PRO A 47 -14.35 -18.04 -0.14
N GLY A 48 -15.51 -18.57 -0.51
CA GLY A 48 -16.63 -18.78 0.43
C GLY A 48 -17.49 -17.54 0.66
N PHE A 49 -17.19 -16.43 -0.02
CA PHE A 49 -18.08 -15.28 -0.09
C PHE A 49 -19.31 -15.61 -0.94
N THR A 50 -20.47 -15.19 -0.46
CA THR A 50 -21.74 -15.21 -1.20
C THR A 50 -22.26 -13.78 -1.23
N TRP A 51 -22.74 -13.30 -2.37
CA TRP A 51 -23.07 -11.87 -2.49
C TRP A 51 -24.01 -11.37 -1.38
N LEU A 52 -23.52 -10.39 -0.63
CA LEU A 52 -24.29 -9.54 0.28
C LEU A 52 -25.02 -10.21 1.46
N THR A 53 -24.62 -11.41 1.85
CA THR A 53 -25.07 -11.97 3.14
C THR A 53 -24.32 -11.27 4.28
N PRO A 54 -24.95 -11.03 5.45
CA PRO A 54 -24.26 -10.39 6.58
C PRO A 54 -22.98 -11.14 7.01
N GLN A 55 -23.01 -12.48 6.94
CA GLN A 55 -21.86 -13.31 7.27
C GLN A 55 -20.71 -13.16 6.25
N SER A 56 -21.03 -13.22 4.96
CA SER A 56 -20.02 -13.06 3.91
C SER A 56 -19.45 -11.65 3.87
N PHE A 57 -20.25 -10.61 4.15
CA PHE A 57 -19.76 -9.24 4.26
C PHE A 57 -18.68 -9.10 5.34
N LEU A 58 -18.90 -9.68 6.52
CA LEU A 58 -17.90 -9.70 7.60
C LEU A 58 -16.66 -10.52 7.20
N LEU A 59 -16.85 -11.66 6.54
CA LEU A 59 -15.72 -12.45 6.03
C LEU A 59 -14.89 -11.65 5.02
N GLY A 60 -15.54 -10.96 4.09
CA GLY A 60 -14.90 -10.12 3.09
C GLY A 60 -14.11 -8.96 3.71
N LEU A 61 -14.59 -8.36 4.80
CA LEU A 61 -13.80 -7.37 5.56
C LEU A 61 -12.55 -8.00 6.17
N VAL A 62 -12.67 -9.16 6.82
CA VAL A 62 -11.50 -9.84 7.39
C VAL A 62 -10.47 -10.18 6.30
N GLU A 63 -10.93 -10.73 5.17
CA GLU A 63 -10.06 -11.08 4.06
C GLU A 63 -9.43 -9.85 3.38
N ALA A 64 -10.18 -8.76 3.19
CA ALA A 64 -9.66 -7.50 2.66
C ALA A 64 -8.57 -6.90 3.56
N PHE A 65 -8.82 -6.90 4.88
CA PHE A 65 -7.84 -6.48 5.86
C PHE A 65 -6.56 -7.32 5.81
N LEU A 66 -6.70 -8.65 5.71
CA LEU A 66 -5.59 -9.59 5.59
C LEU A 66 -4.81 -9.37 4.28
N TYR A 67 -5.47 -9.02 3.18
CA TYR A 67 -4.77 -8.63 1.95
C TYR A 67 -3.91 -7.38 2.15
N GLY A 68 -4.37 -6.40 2.93
CA GLY A 68 -3.56 -5.22 3.30
C GLY A 68 -2.31 -5.59 4.10
N TRP A 69 -2.46 -6.53 5.04
CA TRP A 69 -1.35 -7.10 5.79
C TRP A 69 -0.36 -7.84 4.90
N TYR A 70 -0.86 -8.68 3.98
CA TYR A 70 -0.03 -9.38 3.00
C TYR A 70 0.80 -8.39 2.18
N VAL A 71 0.17 -7.34 1.65
CA VAL A 71 0.88 -6.29 0.90
C VAL A 71 1.95 -5.65 1.76
N ALA A 72 1.65 -5.28 3.01
CA ALA A 72 2.65 -4.67 3.89
C ALA A 72 3.85 -5.60 4.19
N LEU A 73 3.60 -6.88 4.44
CA LEU A 73 4.64 -7.87 4.72
C LEU A 73 5.60 -8.06 3.55
N VAL A 74 5.11 -7.99 2.31
CA VAL A 74 5.93 -8.15 1.09
C VAL A 74 6.53 -6.82 0.64
N PHE A 75 5.72 -5.75 0.59
CA PHE A 75 6.10 -4.46 0.03
C PHE A 75 7.09 -3.71 0.91
N VAL A 76 6.90 -3.70 2.24
CA VAL A 76 7.79 -2.93 3.15
C VAL A 76 9.25 -3.38 3.07
N PRO A 77 9.61 -4.68 3.19
CA PRO A 77 11.00 -5.09 3.06
C PRO A 77 11.56 -4.82 1.66
N LEU A 78 10.77 -5.05 0.61
CA LEU A 78 11.19 -4.83 -0.77
C LEU A 78 11.47 -3.34 -1.05
N PHE A 79 10.54 -2.46 -0.64
CA PHE A 79 10.68 -1.01 -0.74
C PHE A 79 11.90 -0.51 0.02
N ASN A 80 12.05 -0.94 1.28
CA ASN A 80 13.18 -0.59 2.12
C ASN A 80 14.53 -1.11 1.59
N HIS A 81 14.53 -2.22 0.84
CA HIS A 81 15.71 -2.77 0.17
C HIS A 81 16.11 -1.88 -1.01
N PHE A 82 15.21 -1.63 -1.96
CA PHE A 82 15.54 -0.78 -3.12
C PHE A 82 15.89 0.65 -2.73
N GLU A 83 15.22 1.22 -1.72
CA GLU A 83 15.53 2.57 -1.26
C GLU A 83 16.90 2.67 -0.58
N SER A 84 17.40 1.56 -0.01
CA SER A 84 18.76 1.51 0.53
C SER A 84 19.84 1.49 -0.55
N GLN A 85 19.49 1.12 -1.78
CA GLN A 85 20.40 1.07 -2.93
C GLN A 85 20.42 2.36 -3.73
N ARG A 86 19.55 3.34 -3.43
CA ARG A 86 19.65 4.66 -4.05
C ARG A 86 21.02 5.23 -3.70
N PRO A 87 21.86 5.55 -4.70
CA PRO A 87 23.03 6.36 -4.44
C PRO A 87 22.54 7.63 -3.74
N ALA A 88 22.99 7.88 -2.51
CA ALA A 88 22.99 9.24 -1.99
C ALA A 88 23.64 10.05 -3.11
N GLU A 89 22.99 11.09 -3.64
CA GLU A 89 23.53 11.90 -4.72
C GLU A 89 25.03 12.04 -4.50
N VAL A 90 25.78 11.31 -5.35
CA VAL A 90 27.21 11.08 -5.18
C VAL A 90 27.79 12.45 -4.97
N GLY A 91 28.32 12.66 -3.77
CA GLY A 91 28.48 13.98 -3.18
C GLY A 91 28.83 14.99 -4.25
N ALA A 92 27.98 16.00 -4.43
CA ALA A 92 28.37 17.19 -5.17
C ALA A 92 29.78 17.50 -4.67
N PRO A 93 30.81 17.32 -5.51
CA PRO A 93 32.16 17.56 -5.07
C PRO A 93 32.12 19.00 -4.60
N THR A 94 32.44 19.22 -3.33
CA THR A 94 32.95 20.53 -2.93
C THR A 94 34.12 20.74 -3.87
N MET A 95 33.87 21.44 -4.97
CA MET A 95 34.87 21.95 -5.88
C MET A 95 35.67 22.89 -4.99
N GLY A 96 36.71 22.33 -4.38
CA GLY A 96 37.69 23.07 -3.63
C GLY A 96 38.16 24.16 -4.57
N LEU A 97 37.86 25.40 -4.22
CA LEU A 97 38.42 26.55 -4.91
C LEU A 97 39.92 26.50 -4.63
N PRO A 98 40.78 26.24 -5.63
CA PRO A 98 42.21 26.38 -5.47
C PRO A 98 42.49 27.88 -5.54
N GLY A 99 42.59 28.54 -4.39
CA GLY A 99 42.86 29.98 -4.34
C GLY A 99 43.45 30.51 -3.04
N GLU A 100 43.23 29.87 -1.90
CA GLU A 100 43.57 30.45 -0.59
C GLU A 100 44.85 29.83 0.01
N ALA A 101 45.93 29.81 -0.77
CA ALA A 101 47.25 29.36 -0.28
C ALA A 101 48.44 30.16 -0.80
N ALA A 102 48.25 31.36 -1.35
CA ALA A 102 49.38 32.14 -1.86
C ALA A 102 49.17 33.67 -1.78
N HIS A 103 49.16 34.23 -0.57
CA HIS A 103 49.87 35.49 -0.28
C HIS A 103 49.75 35.90 1.21
N HIS A 104 50.68 35.39 2.02
CA HIS A 104 51.35 36.16 3.08
C HIS A 104 52.78 36.38 2.57
N PRO A 105 53.34 37.60 2.65
CA PRO A 105 53.83 38.14 3.92
C PRO A 105 53.29 39.53 4.30
#